data_AF-A0A2E9GJ57-F1
#
_entry.id   AF-A0A2E9GJ57-F1
#
_cell.length_a   1.000
_cell.length_b   1.000
_cell.length_c   1.000
_cell.angle_alpha   90.00
_cell.angle_beta   90.00
_cell.angle_gamma   90.00
#
_symmetry.space_group_name_H-M   'P 1'
#
loop_
_entity.id
_entity.type
_entity.pdbx_description
1 polymer ?
#
loop_
_entity_poly.entity_id
_entity_poly.type
_entity_poly.pdbx_seq_one_letter_code
_entity_poly.pdbx_strand_id
1 'polypeptide(L)'
;MKNILQQNRPLIGTGIFSSDQFIAKKIFQCKPDWLWICLEHSPYSFETIAPIAIDARLNGIMPIIRVGWNHPDLIKRAYDIGASGVMIP
;
A
#
# COMPACT_ATOMS: atom_id res chain seq x y z
N MET A 1 -3.64 5.75 10.06
CA MET A 1 -4.79 6.25 9.27
C MET A 1 -5.71 7.19 10.07
N LYS A 2 -6.46 6.72 11.10
CA LYS A 2 -7.38 7.60 11.86
C LYS A 2 -6.73 8.88 12.40
N ASN A 3 -5.56 8.78 13.04
CA ASN A 3 -4.85 9.95 13.57
C ASN A 3 -4.33 10.91 12.49
N ILE A 4 -4.02 10.39 11.30
CA ILE A 4 -3.49 11.19 10.18
C ILE A 4 -4.63 11.91 9.46
N LEU A 5 -5.80 11.27 9.33
CA LEU A 5 -7.02 11.91 8.82
C LEU A 5 -7.54 13.04 9.73
N GLN A 6 -7.21 13.00 11.01
CA GLN A 6 -7.55 14.06 11.97
C GLN A 6 -6.68 15.32 11.83
N GLN A 7 -5.62 15.30 11.00
CA GLN A 7 -4.67 16.42 10.90
C GLN A 7 -5.20 17.65 10.14
N ASN A 8 -6.49 17.70 9.75
CA ASN A 8 -7.12 18.80 9.00
C ASN A 8 -6.32 19.28 7.78
N ARG A 9 -5.56 18.38 7.17
CA ARG A 9 -4.78 18.61 5.95
C ARG A 9 -5.06 17.51 4.93
N PRO A 10 -4.95 17.79 3.62
CA PRO A 10 -4.99 16.74 2.62
C PRO A 10 -3.84 15.73 2.84
N LEU A 11 -4.15 14.46 2.59
CA LEU A 11 -3.15 13.39 2.62
C LEU A 11 -2.67 13.13 1.19
N ILE A 12 -1.37 13.29 0.98
CA ILE A 12 -0.75 13.18 -0.33
C ILE A 12 -0.19 11.76 -0.46
N GLY A 13 -0.72 11.02 -1.43
CA GLY A 13 -0.26 9.67 -1.72
C GLY A 13 0.25 9.52 -3.13
N THR A 14 0.86 8.37 -3.38
CA THR A 14 1.36 7.99 -4.70
C THR A 14 1.10 6.52 -4.96
N GLY A 15 1.01 6.15 -6.24
CA GLY A 15 0.84 4.76 -6.67
C GLY A 15 2.16 4.10 -7.02
N ILE A 16 2.24 2.81 -6.72
CA ILE A 16 3.27 1.92 -7.26
C ILE A 16 2.59 0.75 -8.00
N PHE A 17 2.93 0.62 -9.27
CA PHE A 17 2.46 -0.45 -10.17
C PHE A 17 3.61 -1.39 -10.56
N SER A 18 4.60 -1.51 -9.67
CA SER A 18 5.80 -2.33 -9.84
C SER A 18 6.09 -3.10 -8.56
N SER A 19 6.66 -4.30 -8.69
CA SER A 19 7.21 -5.08 -7.59
C SER A 19 8.69 -4.78 -7.30
N ASP A 20 9.29 -3.82 -8.02
CA ASP A 20 10.71 -3.49 -7.88
C ASP A 20 10.97 -2.64 -6.63
N GLN A 21 11.75 -3.21 -5.70
CA GLN A 21 12.14 -2.54 -4.47
C GLN A 21 12.97 -1.27 -4.71
N PHE A 22 13.74 -1.19 -5.80
CA PHE A 22 14.50 0.01 -6.14
C PHE A 22 13.58 1.19 -6.43
N ILE A 23 12.52 0.96 -7.21
CA ILE A 23 11.48 1.96 -7.48
C ILE A 23 10.76 2.35 -6.19
N ALA A 24 10.38 1.36 -5.38
CA ALA A 24 9.72 1.61 -4.09
C ALA A 24 10.57 2.51 -3.18
N LYS A 25 11.87 2.24 -3.05
CA LYS A 25 12.79 3.05 -2.25
C LYS A 25 12.91 4.48 -2.77
N LYS A 26 12.90 4.69 -4.09
CA LYS A 26 12.88 6.04 -4.66
C LYS A 26 11.59 6.78 -4.34
N ILE A 27 10.45 6.10 -4.39
CA ILE A 27 9.17 6.66 -3.97
C ILE A 27 9.19 7.05 -2.48
N PHE A 28 9.78 6.21 -1.61
CA PHE A 28 9.82 6.49 -0.17
C PHE A 28 10.65 7.75 0.16
N GLN A 29 11.67 8.05 -0.63
CA GLN A 29 12.45 9.29 -0.50
C GLN A 29 11.59 10.55 -0.71
N CYS A 30 10.49 10.46 -1.47
CA CYS A 30 9.52 11.54 -1.65
C CYS A 30 8.58 11.73 -0.44
N LYS A 31 8.62 10.85 0.56
CA LYS A 31 7.82 10.89 1.80
C LYS A 31 6.32 11.11 1.58
N PRO A 32 5.64 10.30 0.74
CA PRO A 32 4.19 10.35 0.65
C PRO A 32 3.55 9.93 1.99
N ASP A 33 2.37 10.45 2.30
CA ASP A 33 1.61 10.03 3.48
C ASP A 33 1.12 8.58 3.36
N TRP A 34 0.79 8.16 2.14
CA TRP A 34 0.30 6.83 1.84
C TRP A 34 0.75 6.34 0.46
N LEU A 35 0.82 5.03 0.32
CA LEU A 35 1.24 4.34 -0.89
C LEU A 35 0.08 3.48 -1.39
N TRP A 36 -0.36 3.71 -2.61
CA TRP A 36 -1.32 2.86 -3.28
C TRP A 36 -0.60 1.71 -3.99
N ILE A 37 -0.91 0.47 -3.59
CA ILE A 37 -0.44 -0.75 -4.23
C ILE A 37 -1.63 -1.41 -4.92
N CYS A 38 -1.55 -1.62 -6.23
CA CYS A 38 -2.63 -2.26 -6.99
C CYS A 38 -2.40 -3.77 -7.12
N LEU A 39 -3.37 -4.59 -6.72
CA LEU A 39 -3.41 -6.04 -7.00
C LEU A 39 -4.59 -6.43 -7.91
N GLU A 40 -5.41 -5.46 -8.32
CA GLU A 40 -6.54 -5.71 -9.23
C GLU A 40 -6.13 -5.70 -10.71
N HIS A 41 -5.28 -4.74 -11.07
CA HIS A 41 -4.81 -4.56 -12.46
C HIS A 41 -3.28 -4.64 -12.52
N SER A 42 -2.68 -5.43 -11.64
CA SER A 42 -1.24 -5.70 -11.68
C SER A 42 -1.01 -7.19 -11.55
N PRO A 43 -0.01 -7.74 -12.28
CA PRO A 43 0.22 -9.18 -12.36
C PRO A 43 1.03 -9.69 -11.16
N TYR A 44 0.76 -9.17 -9.96
CA TYR A 44 1.54 -9.46 -8.75
C TYR A 44 0.71 -10.25 -7.75
N SER A 45 1.36 -11.17 -7.05
CA SER A 45 0.75 -11.90 -5.94
C SER A 45 0.99 -11.18 -4.61
N PHE A 46 0.24 -11.57 -3.57
CA PHE A 46 0.41 -11.03 -2.21
C PHE A 46 1.82 -11.23 -1.65
N GLU A 47 2.49 -12.31 -2.05
CA GLU A 47 3.84 -12.63 -1.61
C GLU A 47 4.85 -11.69 -2.28
N THR A 48 4.60 -11.31 -3.54
CA THR A 48 5.48 -10.42 -4.31
C THR A 48 5.51 -9.00 -3.77
N ILE A 49 4.37 -8.43 -3.34
CA ILE A 49 4.33 -7.03 -2.85
C ILE A 49 4.52 -6.90 -1.33
N ALA A 50 4.55 -8.01 -0.58
CA ALA A 50 4.77 -8.00 0.87
C ALA A 50 6.03 -7.21 1.30
N PRO A 51 7.20 -7.35 0.62
CA PRO A 51 8.39 -6.57 0.97
C PRO A 51 8.18 -5.06 0.85
N ILE A 52 7.43 -4.61 -0.17
CA ILE A 52 7.13 -3.19 -0.39
C ILE A 52 6.19 -2.66 0.70
N ALA A 53 5.16 -3.43 1.07
CA ALA A 53 4.24 -3.05 2.14
C ALA A 53 4.94 -2.94 3.49
N ILE A 54 5.82 -3.90 3.81
CA ILE A 54 6.64 -3.87 5.04
C ILE A 54 7.57 -2.66 5.05
N ASP A 55 8.31 -2.43 3.96
CA ASP A 55 9.29 -1.34 3.87
C ASP A 55 8.61 0.04 3.87
N ALA A 56 7.42 0.17 3.27
CA ALA A 56 6.61 1.38 3.37
C ALA A 56 6.29 1.73 4.83
N ARG A 57 5.88 0.74 5.64
CA ARG A 57 5.61 0.98 7.08
C ARG A 57 6.86 1.37 7.86
N LEU A 58 8.01 0.75 7.56
CA LEU A 58 9.29 1.12 8.19
C LEU A 58 9.69 2.57 7.88
N ASN A 59 9.25 3.10 6.73
CA ASN A 59 9.44 4.49 6.33
C ASN A 59 8.32 5.43 6.79
N GLY A 60 7.38 4.97 7.62
CA GLY A 60 6.26 5.77 8.11
C GLY A 60 5.17 6.06 7.09
N ILE A 61 5.20 5.36 5.95
CA ILE A 61 4.25 5.50 4.83
C ILE A 61 3.16 4.45 5.00
N MET A 62 1.90 4.82 4.81
CA MET A 62 0.79 3.88 4.91
C MET A 62 0.57 3.09 3.60
N PRO A 63 0.89 1.79 3.51
CA PRO A 63 0.51 0.98 2.35
C PRO A 63 -1.00 0.72 2.34
N ILE A 64 -1.66 1.16 1.27
CA ILE A 64 -3.06 0.87 0.97
C ILE A 64 -3.11 -0.07 -0.23
N ILE A 65 -3.60 -1.29 0.00
CA ILE A 65 -3.62 -2.33 -1.04
C ILE A 65 -5.01 -2.37 -1.67
N ARG A 66 -5.08 -2.16 -2.99
CA ARG A 66 -6.31 -2.38 -3.76
C ARG A 66 -6.41 -3.84 -4.15
N VAL A 67 -7.34 -4.55 -3.55
CA VAL A 67 -7.58 -5.97 -3.82
C VAL A 67 -8.32 -6.16 -5.14
N GLY A 68 -8.18 -7.33 -5.77
CA GLY A 68 -8.81 -7.62 -7.06
C GLY A 68 -10.34 -7.68 -7.04
N TRP A 69 -10.95 -7.88 -5.86
CA TRP A 69 -12.39 -7.92 -5.69
C TRP A 69 -12.77 -7.75 -4.21
N ASN A 70 -14.02 -7.42 -3.92
CA ASN A 70 -14.56 -7.38 -2.56
C ASN A 70 -14.79 -8.80 -1.99
N HIS A 71 -13.70 -9.54 -1.77
CA HIS A 71 -13.75 -10.89 -1.22
C HIS A 71 -13.01 -10.95 0.13
N PRO A 72 -13.61 -11.50 1.21
CA PRO A 72 -13.00 -11.56 2.53
C PRO A 72 -11.60 -12.17 2.54
N ASP A 73 -11.36 -13.23 1.76
CA ASP A 73 -10.04 -13.88 1.71
C ASP A 73 -8.95 -12.97 1.15
N LEU A 74 -9.27 -12.14 0.16
CA LEU A 74 -8.32 -11.18 -0.40
C LEU A 74 -8.00 -10.06 0.60
N ILE A 75 -9.03 -9.60 1.32
CA ILE A 75 -8.89 -8.58 2.36
C ILE A 75 -8.00 -9.09 3.50
N LYS A 76 -8.22 -10.34 3.97
CA LYS A 76 -7.39 -10.96 5.01
C LYS A 76 -5.93 -11.06 4.56
N ARG A 77 -5.68 -11.60 3.36
CA ARG A 77 -4.32 -11.72 2.82
C ARG A 77 -3.63 -10.36 2.67
N ALA A 78 -4.34 -9.30 2.31
CA ALA A 78 -3.79 -7.95 2.24
C ALA A 78 -3.29 -7.47 3.62
N TYR A 79 -4.05 -7.72 4.68
CA TYR A 79 -3.64 -7.37 6.03
C TYR A 79 -2.48 -8.22 6.55
N ASP A 80 -2.45 -9.52 6.22
CA ASP A 80 -1.37 -10.44 6.63
C ASP A 80 0.01 -9.99 6.13
N ILE A 81 0.08 -9.37 4.94
CA ILE A 81 1.32 -8.87 4.36
C ILE A 81 1.66 -7.41 4.75
N GLY A 82 0.85 -6.82 5.63
CA GLY A 82 1.17 -5.54 6.26
C GLY A 82 0.47 -4.31 5.68
N ALA A 83 -0.66 -4.46 4.97
CA ALA A 83 -1.50 -3.33 4.61
C ALA A 83 -1.92 -2.51 5.84
N SER A 84 -1.87 -1.18 5.72
CA SER A 84 -2.48 -0.25 6.68
C SER A 84 -3.98 -0.05 6.43
N GLY A 85 -4.44 -0.40 5.24
CA GLY A 85 -5.82 -0.34 4.80
C GLY A 85 -5.99 -1.04 3.46
N VAL A 86 -7.23 -1.38 3.14
CA VAL A 86 -7.59 -2.04 1.89
C VAL A 86 -8.51 -1.11 1.10
N MET A 87 -8.24 -0.98 -0.20
CA MET A 87 -9.12 -0.35 -1.17
C MET A 87 -9.89 -1.44 -1.91
N ILE A 88 -11.20 -1.30 -1.96
CA ILE A 88 -12.10 -2.22 -2.65
C ILE A 88 -12.48 -1.56 -4.00
N PRO A 89 -12.43 -2.28 -5.12
CA PRO A 89 -12.84 -1.75 -6.42
C PRO A 89 -14.34 -1.46 -6.51
#